data_AF-A0A8H8MB88-F1
#
_entry.id   AF-A0A8H8MB88-F1
#
_cell.length_a   1.000
_cell.length_b   1.000
_cell.length_c   1.000
_cell.angle_alpha   90.00
_cell.angle_beta   90.00
_cell.angle_gamma   90.00
#
_symmetry.space_group_name_H-M   'P 1'
#
loop_
_entity.id
_entity.type
_entity.pdbx_description
1 polymer ?
#
loop_
_entity_poly.entity_id
_entity_poly.type
_entity_poly.pdbx_seq_one_letter_code
_entity_poly.pdbx_strand_id
1 'polypeptide(L)'
;MAIPEICMAIVAHYTNDIVNTLHVRQYRHGKETPSQREALIQLMLVSKDFCLWVCQDWNRRWLRTTATGARTLAYPIVLFELCRYPIDLSRFDNLRYFSLNLERAFRYRDGSWELLECRAVLPPSIEEIEFLWAHATGHEMLGIVKRYCPRITTLRIVPCTLFNNPSCVWWSCHQLEADHDHYLMGDSVTRAYEYVMTIIPELRDMPNLKILHIGSYFVPFEAITAHRFSEEHMRHHPRAFGDSTEWFDGIHIQNVAQFQAKWSIENPGYPFPNTELAPLAARELWTTPCPPCIERWSKTSEGAERSAASLLAAEIPSLELVSFGSFVAEHRRTPSEWSIGRIHAAPSPDGNERVWIRTKHPYAPCSSSVRLMFEQSGSSWVHVD
;
A
#
# COMPACT_ATOMS: atom_id res chain seq x y z
N MET A 1 -5.53 -2.03 -39.33
CA MET A 1 -6.33 -1.13 -38.48
C MET A 1 -5.60 -1.02 -37.16
N ALA A 2 -4.94 0.12 -36.90
CA ALA A 2 -4.08 0.29 -35.72
C ALA A 2 -4.93 0.28 -34.44
N ILE A 3 -4.54 -0.54 -33.47
CA ILE A 3 -5.15 -0.58 -32.14
C ILE A 3 -4.85 0.78 -31.47
N PRO A 4 -5.84 1.49 -30.89
CA PRO A 4 -5.60 2.77 -30.24
C PRO A 4 -4.58 2.66 -29.09
N GLU A 5 -3.79 3.72 -28.89
CA GLU A 5 -2.78 3.84 -27.84
C GLU A 5 -3.42 3.70 -26.45
N ILE A 6 -2.97 2.71 -25.67
CA ILE A 6 -3.41 2.47 -24.29
C ILE A 6 -2.30 2.95 -23.36
N CYS A 7 -2.55 4.01 -22.59
CA CYS A 7 -1.55 4.56 -21.68
C CYS A 7 -1.66 4.07 -20.22
N MET A 8 -2.72 3.33 -19.85
CA MET A 8 -3.04 3.02 -18.45
C MET A 8 -3.75 1.66 -18.29
N ALA A 9 -3.48 0.92 -17.21
CA ALA A 9 -4.24 -0.26 -16.81
C ALA A 9 -4.53 -0.22 -15.30
N ILE A 10 -5.78 -0.46 -14.88
CA ILE A 10 -6.23 -0.44 -13.48
C ILE A 10 -6.96 -1.73 -13.14
N VAL A 11 -6.28 -2.71 -12.57
CA VAL A 11 -6.85 -4.01 -12.19
C VAL A 11 -7.60 -3.89 -10.86
N ALA A 12 -8.94 -3.94 -10.89
CA ALA A 12 -9.80 -3.74 -9.71
C ALA A 12 -10.80 -4.90 -9.54
N HIS A 13 -10.93 -5.39 -8.30
CA HIS A 13 -11.82 -6.50 -7.94
C HIS A 13 -13.15 -5.99 -7.35
N TYR A 14 -13.92 -5.20 -8.09
CA TYR A 14 -15.29 -4.82 -7.70
C TYR A 14 -16.33 -5.54 -8.56
N THR A 15 -16.50 -6.86 -8.38
CA THR A 15 -17.61 -7.57 -9.01
C THR A 15 -18.95 -7.22 -8.36
N ASN A 16 -19.02 -7.12 -7.03
CA ASN A 16 -20.33 -7.02 -6.36
C ASN A 16 -21.01 -5.65 -6.55
N ASP A 17 -20.27 -4.53 -6.46
CA ASP A 17 -20.89 -3.21 -6.59
C ASP A 17 -21.24 -2.87 -8.05
N ILE A 18 -20.44 -3.32 -9.01
CA ILE A 18 -20.70 -3.11 -10.45
C ILE A 18 -21.88 -3.97 -10.92
N VAL A 19 -21.97 -5.23 -10.46
CA VAL A 19 -23.11 -6.12 -10.78
C VAL A 19 -24.40 -5.65 -10.09
N ASN A 20 -24.32 -5.07 -8.89
CA ASN A 20 -25.50 -4.59 -8.15
C ASN A 20 -26.01 -3.22 -8.60
N THR A 21 -25.16 -2.35 -9.16
CA THR A 21 -25.56 -1.02 -9.66
C THR A 21 -25.96 -1.02 -11.14
N LEU A 22 -25.55 -2.03 -11.91
CA LEU A 22 -25.94 -2.14 -13.31
C LEU A 22 -27.26 -2.88 -13.49
N HIS A 23 -28.14 -2.29 -14.30
CA HIS A 23 -29.35 -2.91 -14.83
C HIS A 23 -29.04 -4.03 -15.84
N VAL A 24 -28.16 -4.97 -15.51
CA VAL A 24 -27.97 -6.23 -16.26
C VAL A 24 -29.09 -7.20 -15.86
N ARG A 25 -30.33 -6.84 -16.19
CA ARG A 25 -31.53 -7.65 -15.88
C ARG A 25 -31.53 -9.04 -16.55
N GLN A 26 -30.59 -9.34 -17.44
CA GLN A 26 -30.50 -10.64 -18.13
C GLN A 26 -29.58 -11.67 -17.45
N TYR A 27 -28.80 -11.31 -16.43
CA TYR A 27 -27.92 -12.27 -15.73
C TYR A 27 -28.44 -12.71 -14.35
N ARG A 28 -29.66 -12.28 -13.98
CA ARG A 28 -30.19 -12.40 -12.61
C ARG A 28 -30.77 -13.78 -12.23
N HIS A 29 -30.71 -14.80 -13.08
CA HIS A 29 -31.41 -16.06 -12.84
C HIS A 29 -30.60 -17.35 -12.98
N GLY A 30 -29.27 -17.30 -12.84
CA GLY A 30 -28.48 -18.52 -12.72
C GLY A 30 -27.24 -18.28 -11.87
N LYS A 31 -26.87 -19.26 -11.04
CA LYS A 31 -25.57 -19.29 -10.36
C LYS A 31 -24.49 -18.99 -11.40
N GLU A 32 -23.71 -17.93 -11.18
CA GLU A 32 -22.61 -17.57 -12.07
C GLU A 32 -21.67 -18.77 -12.20
N THR A 33 -21.52 -19.27 -13.43
CA THR A 33 -20.58 -20.34 -13.76
C THR A 33 -19.20 -19.73 -14.05
N PRO A 34 -18.09 -20.45 -13.78
CA PRO A 34 -16.75 -20.01 -14.16
C PRO A 34 -16.65 -19.55 -15.64
N SER A 35 -17.39 -20.22 -16.53
CA SER A 35 -17.51 -19.85 -17.94
C SER A 35 -18.17 -18.49 -18.22
N GLN A 36 -19.12 -18.06 -17.39
CA GLN A 36 -19.75 -16.74 -17.53
C GLN A 36 -18.82 -15.62 -17.06
N ARG A 37 -18.02 -15.87 -16.02
CA ARG A 37 -16.95 -14.95 -15.57
C ARG A 37 -15.86 -14.83 -16.63
N GLU A 38 -15.47 -15.93 -17.24
CA GLU A 38 -14.47 -15.92 -18.33
C GLU A 38 -15.00 -15.23 -19.60
N ALA A 39 -16.28 -15.41 -19.93
CA ALA A 39 -16.95 -14.64 -20.99
C ALA A 39 -17.01 -13.14 -20.68
N LEU A 40 -17.19 -12.75 -19.41
CA LEU A 40 -17.18 -11.34 -18.97
C LEU A 40 -15.77 -10.73 -19.08
N ILE A 41 -14.73 -11.48 -18.66
CA ILE A 41 -13.32 -11.11 -18.81
C ILE A 41 -12.98 -10.96 -20.30
N GLN A 42 -13.41 -11.89 -21.15
CA GLN A 42 -13.26 -11.77 -22.59
C GLN A 42 -13.99 -10.54 -23.12
N LEU A 43 -15.26 -10.31 -22.76
CA LEU A 43 -16.05 -9.13 -23.14
C LEU A 43 -15.38 -7.80 -22.74
N MET A 44 -14.73 -7.77 -21.57
CA MET A 44 -13.95 -6.61 -21.13
C MET A 44 -12.65 -6.42 -21.93
N LEU A 45 -12.02 -7.51 -22.35
CA LEU A 45 -10.82 -7.48 -23.18
C LEU A 45 -11.13 -7.08 -24.64
N VAL A 46 -12.38 -7.21 -25.12
CA VAL A 46 -12.78 -6.86 -26.50
C VAL A 46 -13.69 -5.64 -26.63
N SER A 47 -14.39 -5.18 -25.57
CA SER A 47 -15.37 -4.09 -25.69
C SER A 47 -14.83 -2.74 -25.20
N LYS A 48 -14.45 -1.90 -26.18
CA LYS A 48 -14.03 -0.51 -25.99
C LYS A 48 -15.06 0.32 -25.21
N ASP A 49 -16.35 0.10 -25.43
CA ASP A 49 -17.43 0.89 -24.82
C ASP A 49 -17.65 0.55 -23.34
N PHE A 50 -17.45 -0.72 -22.96
CA PHE A 50 -17.53 -1.16 -21.57
C PHE A 50 -16.37 -0.60 -20.75
N CYS A 51 -15.15 -0.69 -21.28
CA CYS A 51 -13.97 -0.07 -20.67
C CYS A 51 -14.19 1.45 -20.53
N LEU A 52 -14.59 2.15 -21.60
CA LEU A 52 -14.84 3.60 -21.56
C LEU A 52 -15.82 4.02 -20.44
N TRP A 53 -16.87 3.24 -20.19
CA TRP A 53 -17.84 3.57 -19.16
C TRP A 53 -17.31 3.37 -17.73
N VAL A 54 -16.69 2.23 -17.43
CA VAL A 54 -16.07 1.95 -16.12
C VAL A 54 -14.94 2.94 -15.82
N CYS A 55 -14.14 3.24 -16.84
CA CYS A 55 -13.05 4.21 -16.77
C CYS A 55 -13.53 5.64 -16.53
N GLN A 56 -14.72 6.02 -17.00
CA GLN A 56 -15.27 7.38 -16.78
C GLN A 56 -15.70 7.64 -15.34
N ASP A 57 -16.19 6.62 -14.60
CA ASP A 57 -16.50 6.77 -13.17
C ASP A 57 -15.22 6.77 -12.34
N TRP A 58 -14.26 5.89 -12.67
CA TRP A 58 -12.94 5.85 -12.03
C TRP A 58 -12.11 7.11 -12.29
N ASN A 59 -12.05 7.61 -13.53
CA ASN A 59 -11.41 8.89 -13.86
C ASN A 59 -12.09 10.05 -13.12
N ARG A 60 -13.42 10.03 -12.93
CA ARG A 60 -14.13 11.05 -12.14
C ARG A 60 -13.78 11.01 -10.65
N ARG A 61 -13.42 9.84 -10.11
CA ARG A 61 -12.93 9.69 -8.73
C ARG A 61 -11.45 10.06 -8.61
N TRP A 62 -10.62 9.69 -9.58
CA TRP A 62 -9.19 9.98 -9.62
C TRP A 62 -8.86 11.45 -9.91
N LEU A 63 -9.60 12.10 -10.81
CA LEU A 63 -9.48 13.55 -11.08
C LEU A 63 -9.84 14.41 -9.87
N ARG A 64 -10.47 13.86 -8.83
CA ARG A 64 -10.69 14.55 -7.56
C ARG A 64 -9.50 14.45 -6.61
N THR A 65 -8.60 13.48 -6.80
CA THR A 65 -7.45 13.23 -5.92
C THR A 65 -6.12 13.73 -6.49
N THR A 66 -5.99 13.89 -7.81
CA THR A 66 -4.75 14.43 -8.42
C THR A 66 -5.01 15.77 -9.08
N ALA A 67 -4.54 16.85 -8.43
CA ALA A 67 -4.77 18.24 -8.83
C ALA A 67 -3.94 18.73 -10.05
N THR A 68 -3.33 17.84 -10.84
CA THR A 68 -2.45 18.23 -11.95
C THR A 68 -3.02 17.77 -13.29
N GLY A 69 -3.59 18.73 -14.03
CA GLY A 69 -4.36 18.53 -15.26
C GLY A 69 -3.55 18.14 -16.50
N ALA A 70 -2.99 16.93 -16.55
CA ALA A 70 -2.49 16.34 -17.79
C ALA A 70 -3.59 15.52 -18.49
N ARG A 71 -4.04 16.01 -19.65
CA ARG A 71 -4.97 15.31 -20.55
C ARG A 71 -4.22 14.28 -21.40
N THR A 72 -3.97 13.10 -20.85
CA THR A 72 -3.55 11.93 -21.64
C THR A 72 -4.73 10.96 -21.73
N LEU A 73 -5.09 10.51 -22.94
CA LEU A 73 -6.16 9.53 -23.18
C LEU A 73 -5.71 8.16 -22.64
N ALA A 74 -5.86 7.98 -21.34
CA ALA A 74 -5.65 6.72 -20.64
C ALA A 74 -6.92 5.87 -20.70
N TYR A 75 -6.81 4.64 -21.20
CA TYR A 75 -7.88 3.63 -21.15
C TYR A 75 -7.55 2.59 -20.06
N PRO A 76 -8.00 2.74 -18.81
CA PRO A 76 -7.81 1.74 -17.78
C PRO A 76 -8.24 0.34 -18.24
N ILE A 77 -7.28 -0.56 -18.44
CA ILE A 77 -7.55 -2.00 -18.49
C ILE A 77 -7.82 -2.47 -17.06
N VAL A 78 -9.08 -2.76 -16.76
CA VAL A 78 -9.45 -3.44 -15.51
C VAL A 78 -9.28 -4.93 -15.68
N LEU A 79 -8.20 -5.49 -15.14
CA LEU A 79 -8.05 -6.94 -15.04
C LEU A 79 -8.63 -7.40 -13.70
N PHE A 80 -9.09 -8.64 -13.68
CA PHE A 80 -9.62 -9.30 -12.50
C PHE A 80 -8.71 -10.49 -12.19
N GLU A 81 -8.38 -10.71 -10.92
CA GLU A 81 -7.74 -11.95 -10.44
C GLU A 81 -6.39 -12.31 -11.13
N LEU A 82 -5.47 -11.35 -11.28
CA LEU A 82 -4.12 -11.59 -11.85
C LEU A 82 -3.29 -12.64 -11.09
N CYS A 83 -3.61 -12.89 -9.83
CA CYS A 83 -2.97 -13.95 -9.05
C CYS A 83 -3.59 -15.34 -9.26
N ARG A 84 -4.65 -15.46 -10.06
CA ARG A 84 -5.30 -16.75 -10.38
C ARG A 84 -5.01 -17.20 -11.81
N TYR A 85 -4.82 -16.26 -12.73
CA TYR A 85 -4.57 -16.57 -14.14
C TYR A 85 -3.34 -15.83 -14.65
N PRO A 86 -2.43 -16.50 -15.38
CA PRO A 86 -1.34 -15.81 -16.03
C PRO A 86 -1.90 -14.85 -17.08
N ILE A 87 -1.47 -13.59 -17.03
CA ILE A 87 -1.85 -12.59 -18.05
C ILE A 87 -0.58 -12.04 -18.66
N ASP A 88 -0.56 -12.04 -20.00
CA ASP A 88 0.52 -11.45 -20.77
C ASP A 88 0.10 -10.09 -21.34
N LEU A 89 0.68 -9.03 -20.76
CA LEU A 89 0.52 -7.64 -21.16
C LEU A 89 1.69 -7.15 -22.02
N SER A 90 2.66 -8.01 -22.38
CA SER A 90 3.85 -7.62 -23.15
C SER A 90 3.52 -6.97 -24.49
N ARG A 91 2.36 -7.29 -25.09
CA ARG A 91 1.89 -6.72 -26.37
C ARG A 91 1.46 -5.25 -26.29
N PHE A 92 1.38 -4.66 -25.10
CA PHE A 92 0.92 -3.28 -24.91
C PHE A 92 2.11 -2.32 -24.79
N ASP A 93 2.79 -2.07 -25.92
CA ASP A 93 4.05 -1.29 -25.98
C ASP A 93 3.94 0.18 -25.53
N ASN A 94 2.72 0.68 -25.34
CA ASN A 94 2.44 2.05 -24.90
C ASN A 94 1.88 2.14 -23.47
N LEU A 95 1.77 1.01 -22.76
CA LEU A 95 1.28 0.98 -21.40
C LEU A 95 2.32 1.57 -20.45
N ARG A 96 2.05 2.76 -19.90
CA ARG A 96 2.98 3.49 -19.03
C ARG A 96 2.64 3.34 -17.55
N TYR A 97 1.35 3.24 -17.22
CA TYR A 97 0.89 3.11 -15.85
C TYR A 97 0.18 1.77 -15.63
N PHE A 98 0.51 1.08 -14.54
CA PHE A 98 -0.12 -0.17 -14.13
C PHE A 98 -0.48 -0.16 -12.64
N SER A 99 -1.75 -0.39 -12.34
CA SER A 99 -2.25 -0.53 -10.97
C SER A 99 -2.78 -1.94 -10.74
N LEU A 100 -2.34 -2.57 -9.64
CA LEU A 100 -2.67 -3.94 -9.25
C LEU A 100 -3.30 -3.99 -7.86
N ASN A 101 -4.58 -4.32 -7.78
CA ASN A 101 -5.25 -4.61 -6.51
C ASN A 101 -4.96 -6.05 -6.03
N LEU A 102 -4.34 -6.16 -4.85
CA LEU A 102 -3.91 -7.38 -4.17
C LEU A 102 -4.74 -7.70 -2.91
N GLU A 103 -5.91 -7.08 -2.72
CA GLU A 103 -6.76 -7.24 -1.52
C GLU A 103 -7.07 -8.71 -1.22
N ARG A 104 -7.19 -9.54 -2.26
CA ARG A 104 -7.48 -10.99 -2.14
C ARG A 104 -6.37 -11.86 -2.72
N ALA A 105 -5.15 -11.33 -2.79
CA ALA A 105 -3.97 -12.06 -3.26
C ALA A 105 -3.43 -13.04 -2.21
N PHE A 106 -4.30 -13.67 -1.43
CA PHE A 106 -3.97 -14.67 -0.43
C PHE A 106 -5.09 -15.70 -0.30
N ARG A 107 -4.75 -16.88 0.21
CA ARG A 107 -5.71 -17.93 0.58
C ARG A 107 -5.22 -18.64 1.83
N TYR A 108 -6.14 -19.26 2.56
CA TYR A 108 -5.78 -20.20 3.61
C TYR A 108 -5.93 -21.63 3.08
N ARG A 109 -4.90 -22.45 3.24
CA ARG A 109 -4.86 -23.84 2.79
C ARG A 109 -3.99 -24.65 3.74
N ASP A 110 -4.45 -25.85 4.09
CA ASP A 110 -3.67 -26.83 4.86
C ASP A 110 -3.01 -26.29 6.14
N GLY A 111 -3.69 -25.36 6.82
CA GLY A 111 -3.22 -24.77 8.06
C GLY A 111 -2.37 -23.51 7.91
N SER A 112 -2.05 -23.08 6.68
CA SER A 112 -1.19 -21.94 6.41
C SER A 112 -1.83 -20.90 5.49
N TRP A 113 -1.37 -19.66 5.64
CA TRP A 113 -1.67 -18.59 4.71
C TRP A 113 -0.69 -18.64 3.54
N GLU A 114 -1.22 -18.68 2.33
CA GLU A 114 -0.45 -18.66 1.09
C GLU A 114 -0.76 -17.38 0.32
N LEU A 115 0.29 -16.63 -0.04
CA LEU A 115 0.17 -15.54 -1.00
C LEU A 115 -0.02 -16.14 -2.40
N LEU A 116 -0.96 -15.57 -3.15
CA LEU A 116 -1.18 -15.98 -4.53
C LEU A 116 -0.15 -15.30 -5.42
N GLU A 117 0.69 -16.11 -6.05
CA GLU A 117 1.71 -15.65 -6.99
C GLU A 117 1.08 -14.80 -8.11
N CYS A 118 1.54 -13.57 -8.28
CA CYS A 118 1.15 -12.73 -9.40
C CYS A 118 1.91 -13.20 -10.66
N ARG A 119 1.19 -13.78 -11.62
CA ARG A 119 1.74 -14.32 -12.87
C ARG A 119 1.55 -13.36 -14.06
N ALA A 120 1.74 -12.08 -13.80
CA ALA A 120 1.67 -11.06 -14.84
C ALA A 120 2.99 -10.96 -15.60
N VAL A 121 2.94 -10.96 -16.93
CA VAL A 121 4.03 -10.50 -17.79
C VAL A 121 3.71 -9.06 -18.18
N LEU A 122 4.52 -8.11 -17.71
CA LEU A 122 4.28 -6.69 -17.96
C LEU A 122 5.14 -6.17 -19.13
N PRO A 123 4.67 -5.17 -19.90
CA PRO A 123 5.46 -4.58 -20.97
C PRO A 123 6.58 -3.68 -20.43
N PRO A 124 7.73 -3.57 -21.12
CA PRO A 124 8.86 -2.75 -20.71
C PRO A 124 8.60 -1.23 -20.78
N SER A 125 7.45 -0.83 -21.32
CA SER A 125 7.00 0.55 -21.43
C SER A 125 6.48 1.15 -20.12
N ILE A 126 6.30 0.34 -19.06
CA ILE A 126 5.81 0.81 -17.77
C ILE A 126 6.82 1.78 -17.14
N GLU A 127 6.32 2.95 -16.80
CA GLU A 127 6.99 4.04 -16.09
C GLU A 127 6.44 4.17 -14.66
N GLU A 128 5.19 3.79 -14.41
CA GLU A 128 4.55 3.92 -13.11
C GLU A 128 3.82 2.64 -12.72
N ILE A 129 4.06 2.15 -11.50
CA ILE A 129 3.38 0.99 -10.96
C ILE A 129 2.87 1.22 -9.55
N GLU A 130 1.67 0.73 -9.26
CA GLU A 130 1.14 0.67 -7.91
C GLU A 130 0.58 -0.71 -7.57
N PHE A 131 0.91 -1.18 -6.38
CA PHE A 131 0.35 -2.38 -5.77
C PHE A 131 -0.54 -1.94 -4.62
N LEU A 132 -1.86 -2.13 -4.77
CA LEU A 132 -2.85 -1.70 -3.80
C LEU A 132 -3.28 -2.88 -2.93
N TRP A 133 -3.57 -2.62 -1.66
CA TRP A 133 -4.12 -3.60 -0.72
C TRP A 133 -3.26 -4.85 -0.57
N ALA A 134 -1.94 -4.71 -0.65
CA ALA A 134 -1.02 -5.82 -0.51
C ALA A 134 -0.98 -6.36 0.92
N HIS A 135 -0.91 -7.68 1.06
CA HIS A 135 -0.71 -8.35 2.35
C HIS A 135 0.70 -8.95 2.52
N ALA A 136 1.53 -8.85 1.48
CA ALA A 136 2.88 -9.40 1.43
C ALA A 136 3.96 -8.36 1.81
N THR A 137 5.17 -8.85 2.13
CA THR A 137 6.35 -8.06 2.57
C THR A 137 6.99 -7.19 1.48
N GLY A 138 6.37 -7.03 0.31
CA GLY A 138 6.87 -6.20 -0.80
C GLY A 138 7.88 -6.89 -1.73
N HIS A 139 8.66 -7.87 -1.26
CA HIS A 139 9.72 -8.52 -2.07
C HIS A 139 9.19 -9.13 -3.38
N GLU A 140 8.06 -9.84 -3.34
CA GLU A 140 7.46 -10.44 -4.53
C GLU A 140 7.06 -9.37 -5.57
N MET A 141 6.50 -8.25 -5.09
CA MET A 141 6.12 -7.12 -5.92
C MET A 141 7.34 -6.46 -6.55
N LEU A 142 8.41 -6.26 -5.78
CA LEU A 142 9.68 -5.74 -6.27
C LEU A 142 10.29 -6.66 -7.33
N GLY A 143 10.21 -7.98 -7.15
CA GLY A 143 10.64 -8.96 -8.15
C GLY A 143 9.95 -8.81 -9.50
N ILE A 144 8.64 -8.49 -9.52
CA ILE A 144 7.89 -8.21 -10.76
C ILE A 144 8.41 -6.93 -11.42
N VAL A 145 8.60 -5.86 -10.63
CA VAL A 145 9.09 -4.57 -11.15
C VAL A 145 10.48 -4.71 -11.76
N LYS A 146 11.41 -5.37 -11.05
CA LYS A 146 12.78 -5.61 -11.53
C LYS A 146 12.80 -6.39 -12.83
N ARG A 147 11.92 -7.38 -12.95
CA ARG A 147 11.88 -8.27 -14.12
C ARG A 147 11.34 -7.58 -15.37
N TYR A 148 10.32 -6.73 -15.23
CA TYR A 148 9.54 -6.25 -16.38
C TYR A 148 9.58 -4.75 -16.61
N CYS A 149 9.95 -3.93 -15.62
CA CYS A 149 9.79 -2.47 -15.67
C CYS A 149 11.14 -1.73 -15.65
N PRO A 150 12.00 -1.86 -16.67
CA PRO A 150 13.32 -1.21 -16.69
C PRO A 150 13.26 0.33 -16.72
N ARG A 151 12.10 0.89 -17.07
CA ARG A 151 11.85 2.34 -17.18
C ARG A 151 11.09 2.91 -15.99
N ILE A 152 10.96 2.14 -14.90
CA ILE A 152 10.17 2.56 -13.74
C ILE A 152 10.69 3.88 -13.15
N THR A 153 9.80 4.86 -13.04
CA THR A 153 10.01 6.15 -12.40
C THR A 153 9.22 6.30 -11.11
N THR A 154 8.07 5.62 -11.00
CA THR A 154 7.19 5.70 -9.83
C THR A 154 6.79 4.31 -9.36
N LEU A 155 7.11 3.98 -8.11
CA LEU A 155 6.69 2.74 -7.45
C LEU A 155 5.87 3.06 -6.21
N ARG A 156 4.66 2.52 -6.12
CA ARG A 156 3.79 2.65 -4.96
C ARG A 156 3.43 1.27 -4.42
N ILE A 157 3.80 0.97 -3.19
CA ILE A 157 3.37 -0.21 -2.47
C ILE A 157 2.42 0.27 -1.38
N VAL A 158 1.12 0.06 -1.59
CA VAL A 158 0.06 0.45 -0.67
C VAL A 158 -0.47 -0.82 -0.01
N PRO A 159 -0.02 -1.16 1.21
CA PRO A 159 -0.51 -2.32 1.90
C PRO A 159 -2.01 -2.20 2.25
N CYS A 160 -2.67 -3.34 2.45
CA CYS A 160 -3.99 -3.39 3.05
C CYS A 160 -3.83 -3.18 4.55
N THR A 161 -4.19 -2.01 5.07
CA THR A 161 -4.03 -1.63 6.47
C THR A 161 -5.37 -1.67 7.19
N LEU A 162 -5.35 -1.85 8.51
CA LEU A 162 -6.59 -1.76 9.29
C LEU A 162 -7.28 -0.38 9.17
N PHE A 163 -6.55 0.66 8.77
CA PHE A 163 -7.08 2.02 8.58
C PHE A 163 -7.81 2.21 7.25
N ASN A 164 -7.40 1.48 6.21
CA ASN A 164 -7.96 1.59 4.87
C ASN A 164 -8.98 0.47 4.57
N ASN A 165 -8.79 -0.75 5.09
CA ASN A 165 -9.70 -1.89 4.95
C ASN A 165 -9.77 -2.78 6.22
N PRO A 166 -10.44 -2.30 7.27
CA PRO A 166 -10.57 -3.03 8.53
C PRO A 166 -11.47 -4.27 8.44
N SER A 167 -12.35 -4.33 7.44
CA SER A 167 -13.19 -5.51 7.17
C SER A 167 -12.44 -6.63 6.43
N CYS A 168 -11.14 -6.47 6.18
CA CYS A 168 -10.37 -7.52 5.53
C CYS A 168 -10.19 -8.70 6.47
N VAL A 169 -10.59 -9.88 6.03
CA VAL A 169 -10.46 -11.15 6.76
C VAL A 169 -9.02 -11.43 7.22
N TRP A 170 -8.00 -10.89 6.53
CA TRP A 170 -6.61 -11.03 6.94
C TRP A 170 -6.37 -10.38 8.31
N TRP A 171 -6.85 -9.16 8.53
CA TRP A 171 -6.68 -8.42 9.79
C TRP A 171 -7.43 -9.08 10.95
N SER A 172 -8.57 -9.71 10.65
CA SER A 172 -9.32 -10.50 11.62
C SER A 172 -8.56 -11.74 12.10
N CYS A 173 -7.75 -12.37 11.24
CA CYS A 173 -7.07 -13.63 11.54
C CYS A 173 -5.60 -13.48 11.97
N HIS A 174 -5.03 -12.29 11.89
CA HIS A 174 -3.66 -11.97 12.26
C HIS A 174 -3.71 -10.92 13.37
N GLN A 175 -3.52 -11.37 14.60
CA GLN A 175 -3.74 -10.58 15.82
C GLN A 175 -2.43 -10.39 16.62
N LEU A 176 -1.34 -11.04 16.20
CA LEU A 176 -0.06 -11.00 16.89
C LEU A 176 0.86 -9.95 16.24
N GLU A 177 1.72 -9.34 17.05
CA GLU A 177 2.69 -8.34 16.57
C GLU A 177 3.49 -8.81 15.35
N ALA A 178 4.01 -10.04 15.40
CA ALA A 178 4.83 -10.62 14.33
C ALA A 178 4.10 -10.73 12.98
N ASP A 179 2.77 -10.71 12.96
CA ASP A 179 2.00 -10.73 11.72
C ASP A 179 2.04 -9.37 11.00
N HIS A 180 2.42 -8.30 11.71
CA HIS A 180 2.25 -6.92 11.27
C HIS A 180 3.55 -6.15 11.00
N ASP A 181 4.71 -6.80 11.12
CA ASP A 181 6.04 -6.15 11.02
C ASP A 181 6.26 -5.39 9.69
N HIS A 182 5.64 -5.84 8.58
CA HIS A 182 5.73 -5.14 7.28
C HIS A 182 4.75 -3.97 7.13
N TYR A 183 3.75 -3.86 8.00
CA TYR A 183 2.85 -2.70 8.08
C TYR A 183 3.32 -1.68 9.11
N LEU A 184 3.96 -2.16 10.18
CA LEU A 184 4.30 -1.41 11.39
C LEU A 184 5.78 -1.63 11.71
N MET A 185 6.62 -0.73 11.20
CA MET A 185 8.07 -0.91 11.17
C MET A 185 8.75 -0.51 12.48
N GLY A 186 7.99 -0.16 13.52
CA GLY A 186 8.52 0.49 14.72
C GLY A 186 8.85 1.97 14.48
N ASP A 187 9.00 2.72 15.56
CA ASP A 187 9.22 4.17 15.55
C ASP A 187 10.67 4.57 15.84
N SER A 188 11.58 3.59 15.99
CA SER A 188 12.99 3.87 16.26
C SER A 188 13.80 4.00 14.96
N VAL A 189 14.82 4.85 15.00
CA VAL A 189 15.78 5.02 13.89
C VAL A 189 16.46 3.70 13.54
N THR A 190 16.78 2.87 14.55
CA THR A 190 17.40 1.56 14.34
C THR A 190 16.50 0.64 13.51
N ARG A 191 15.21 0.54 13.87
CA ARG A 191 14.26 -0.29 13.11
C ARG A 191 14.04 0.24 11.70
N ALA A 192 13.99 1.57 11.54
CA ALA A 192 13.92 2.19 10.23
C ALA A 192 15.12 1.87 9.34
N TYR A 193 16.33 1.89 9.92
CA TYR A 193 17.56 1.47 9.25
C TYR A 193 17.50 0.00 8.84
N GLU A 194 17.17 -0.91 9.77
CA GLU A 194 17.04 -2.35 9.51
C GLU A 194 16.07 -2.62 8.35
N TYR A 195 14.88 -2.01 8.39
CA TYR A 195 13.89 -2.14 7.32
C TYR A 195 14.45 -1.66 5.97
N VAL A 196 15.01 -0.45 5.91
CA VAL A 196 15.52 0.10 4.65
C VAL A 196 16.64 -0.76 4.06
N MET A 197 17.51 -1.34 4.90
CA MET A 197 18.56 -2.26 4.45
C MET A 197 18.02 -3.54 3.81
N THR A 198 16.79 -3.98 4.15
CA THR A 198 16.16 -5.13 3.48
C THR A 198 15.66 -4.81 2.07
N ILE A 199 15.26 -3.56 1.80
CA ILE A 199 14.67 -3.17 0.51
C ILE A 199 15.67 -2.53 -0.45
N ILE A 200 16.77 -1.94 0.03
CA ILE A 200 17.82 -1.34 -0.83
C ILE A 200 18.31 -2.31 -1.92
N PRO A 201 18.65 -3.58 -1.63
CA PRO A 201 19.12 -4.51 -2.67
C PRO A 201 18.09 -4.71 -3.80
N GLU A 202 16.81 -4.60 -3.49
CA GLU A 202 15.74 -4.72 -4.48
C GLU A 202 15.60 -3.46 -5.33
N LEU A 203 15.80 -2.28 -4.74
CA LEU A 203 15.64 -1.00 -5.42
C LEU A 203 16.86 -0.58 -6.25
N ARG A 204 18.07 -1.10 -5.95
CA ARG A 204 19.31 -0.76 -6.67
C ARG A 204 19.24 -1.04 -8.18
N ASP A 205 18.46 -2.03 -8.59
CA ASP A 205 18.27 -2.40 -9.99
C ASP A 205 17.22 -1.52 -10.72
N MET A 206 16.77 -0.43 -10.10
CA MET A 206 15.78 0.51 -10.64
C MET A 206 16.39 1.92 -10.80
N PRO A 207 17.35 2.13 -11.72
CA PRO A 207 18.14 3.36 -11.80
C PRO A 207 17.34 4.61 -12.22
N ASN A 208 16.10 4.43 -12.69
CA ASN A 208 15.21 5.51 -13.09
C ASN A 208 14.18 5.87 -12.01
N LEU A 209 14.17 5.18 -10.87
CA LEU A 209 13.16 5.34 -9.83
C LEU A 209 13.30 6.71 -9.16
N LYS A 210 12.31 7.57 -9.37
CA LYS A 210 12.25 8.93 -8.83
C LYS A 210 11.33 9.04 -7.63
N ILE A 211 10.21 8.33 -7.66
CA ILE A 211 9.17 8.39 -6.64
C ILE A 211 8.96 7.01 -6.05
N LEU A 212 9.17 6.90 -4.74
CA LEU A 212 8.90 5.69 -3.97
C LEU A 212 7.85 5.98 -2.90
N HIS A 213 6.78 5.20 -2.90
CA HIS A 213 5.75 5.23 -1.86
C HIS A 213 5.67 3.85 -1.18
N ILE A 214 5.85 3.85 0.13
CA ILE A 214 5.74 2.66 0.99
C ILE A 214 4.63 2.97 2.00
N GLY A 215 3.42 2.48 1.79
CA GLY A 215 2.26 2.78 2.63
C GLY A 215 2.25 2.11 4.01
N SER A 216 3.43 1.76 4.53
CA SER A 216 3.62 1.25 5.89
C SER A 216 3.99 2.37 6.85
N TYR A 217 3.81 2.13 8.15
CA TYR A 217 3.92 3.14 9.20
C TYR A 217 5.13 2.87 10.10
N PHE A 218 5.89 3.92 10.45
CA PHE A 218 6.94 3.84 11.46
C PHE A 218 6.38 4.03 12.87
N VAL A 219 5.59 3.06 13.32
CA VAL A 219 5.08 2.97 14.69
C VAL A 219 5.14 1.52 15.17
N PRO A 220 5.27 1.28 16.48
CA PRO A 220 5.20 -0.07 17.03
C PRO A 220 3.76 -0.60 17.02
N PHE A 221 3.60 -1.93 17.10
CA PHE A 221 2.29 -2.57 17.22
C PHE A 221 1.51 -2.10 18.47
N GLU A 222 2.21 -1.74 19.55
CA GLU A 222 1.65 -1.12 20.75
C GLU A 222 0.80 0.13 20.42
N ALA A 223 1.17 0.91 19.40
CA ALA A 223 0.43 2.10 19.01
C ALA A 223 -1.01 1.77 18.56
N ILE A 224 -1.25 0.56 18.08
CA ILE A 224 -2.59 0.06 17.73
C ILE A 224 -3.26 -0.56 18.95
N THR A 225 -2.60 -1.48 19.64
CA THR A 225 -3.20 -2.24 20.74
C THR A 225 -3.52 -1.39 21.98
N ALA A 226 -2.80 -0.29 22.21
CA ALA A 226 -3.09 0.64 23.31
C ALA A 226 -4.54 1.17 23.30
N HIS A 227 -5.20 1.23 22.14
CA HIS A 227 -6.58 1.70 22.02
C HIS A 227 -7.61 0.69 22.54
N ARG A 228 -7.18 -0.55 22.81
CA ARG A 228 -7.98 -1.60 23.46
C ARG A 228 -7.76 -1.69 24.96
N PHE A 229 -6.55 -1.35 25.42
CA PHE A 229 -6.09 -1.70 26.76
C PHE A 229 -5.72 -0.50 27.64
N SER A 230 -5.53 0.69 27.05
CA SER A 230 -5.18 1.90 27.79
C SER A 230 -6.38 2.81 27.93
N GLU A 231 -6.81 3.03 29.19
CA GLU A 231 -7.85 4.00 29.54
C GLU A 231 -7.52 5.40 29.01
N GLU A 232 -6.23 5.76 28.99
CA GLU A 232 -5.75 7.04 28.48
C GLU A 232 -6.07 7.23 27.00
N HIS A 233 -5.97 6.18 26.18
CA HIS A 233 -6.32 6.22 24.76
C HIS A 233 -7.83 6.10 24.58
N MET A 234 -8.49 5.17 25.28
CA MET A 234 -9.93 4.89 25.14
C MET A 234 -10.81 6.11 25.38
N ARG A 235 -10.47 6.97 26.36
CA ARG A 235 -11.25 8.19 26.69
C ARG A 235 -11.40 9.18 25.53
N HIS A 236 -10.52 9.12 24.53
CA HIS A 236 -10.54 10.02 23.37
C HIS A 236 -11.37 9.48 22.19
N HIS A 237 -11.97 8.29 22.35
CA HIS A 237 -12.77 7.66 21.31
C HIS A 237 -14.20 7.41 21.78
N PRO A 238 -15.18 8.24 21.40
CA PRO A 238 -16.55 8.19 21.95
C PRO A 238 -17.33 6.90 21.62
N ARG A 239 -16.80 6.02 20.75
CA ARG A 239 -17.35 4.69 20.44
C ARG A 239 -16.62 3.54 21.16
N ALA A 240 -15.53 3.80 21.88
CA ALA A 240 -14.71 2.77 22.54
C ALA A 240 -15.45 2.04 23.67
N PHE A 241 -16.56 2.56 24.20
CA PHE A 241 -17.40 1.84 25.17
C PHE A 241 -18.04 0.56 24.60
N GLY A 242 -18.07 0.38 23.28
CA GLY A 242 -18.47 -0.88 22.63
C GLY A 242 -17.32 -1.63 21.94
N ASP A 243 -16.09 -1.08 21.98
CA ASP A 243 -14.91 -1.71 21.39
C ASP A 243 -14.12 -2.44 22.49
N SER A 244 -14.78 -3.38 23.18
CA SER A 244 -14.16 -4.27 24.16
C SER A 244 -13.59 -5.52 23.50
N THR A 245 -12.80 -6.30 24.23
CA THR A 245 -12.32 -7.62 23.77
C THR A 245 -13.44 -8.62 23.48
N GLU A 246 -14.67 -8.32 23.90
CA GLU A 246 -15.86 -9.13 23.66
C GLU A 246 -16.53 -8.79 22.31
N TRP A 247 -16.02 -7.81 21.57
CA TRP A 247 -16.54 -7.42 20.26
C TRP A 247 -15.53 -7.66 19.15
N PHE A 248 -15.99 -8.27 18.07
CA PHE A 248 -15.18 -8.58 16.89
C PHE A 248 -15.89 -8.04 15.64
N ASP A 249 -15.30 -7.05 14.97
CA ASP A 249 -15.87 -6.38 13.79
C ASP A 249 -17.35 -5.97 13.96
N GLY A 250 -17.68 -5.41 15.13
CA GLY A 250 -19.05 -4.98 15.46
C GLY A 250 -20.01 -6.11 15.84
N ILE A 251 -19.50 -7.33 16.03
CA ILE A 251 -20.25 -8.49 16.51
C ILE A 251 -19.86 -8.76 17.96
N HIS A 252 -20.85 -8.75 18.86
CA HIS A 252 -20.64 -9.16 20.24
C HIS A 252 -20.49 -10.68 20.34
N ILE A 253 -19.36 -11.15 20.86
CA ILE A 253 -19.06 -12.57 21.07
C ILE A 253 -19.70 -13.02 22.41
N GLN A 254 -21.00 -13.29 22.38
CA GLN A 254 -21.69 -13.91 23.54
C GLN A 254 -21.41 -15.41 23.65
N ASN A 255 -21.13 -16.06 22.51
CA ASN A 255 -20.93 -17.49 22.40
C ASN A 255 -19.97 -17.77 21.24
N VAL A 256 -18.81 -18.37 21.57
CA VAL A 256 -17.76 -18.70 20.60
C VAL A 256 -18.27 -19.64 19.50
N ALA A 257 -19.10 -20.64 19.84
CA ALA A 257 -19.65 -21.57 18.85
C ALA A 257 -20.61 -20.89 17.87
N GLN A 258 -21.44 -19.95 18.34
CA GLN A 258 -22.30 -19.15 17.48
C GLN A 258 -21.48 -18.23 16.58
N PHE A 259 -20.46 -17.58 17.13
CA PHE A 259 -19.56 -16.72 16.38
C PHE A 259 -18.81 -17.53 15.30
N GLN A 260 -18.29 -18.70 15.63
CA GLN A 260 -17.64 -19.62 14.69
C GLN A 260 -18.57 -20.09 13.58
N ALA A 261 -19.83 -20.41 13.91
CA ALA A 261 -20.83 -20.78 12.91
C ALA A 261 -21.12 -19.62 11.95
N LYS A 262 -21.29 -18.40 12.46
CA LYS A 262 -21.49 -17.19 11.65
C LYS A 262 -20.28 -16.89 10.77
N TRP A 263 -19.08 -16.94 11.35
CA TRP A 263 -17.82 -16.73 10.64
C TRP A 263 -17.66 -17.69 9.47
N SER A 264 -17.94 -18.98 9.68
CA SER A 264 -17.81 -20.01 8.64
C SER A 264 -18.77 -19.78 7.46
N ILE A 265 -19.92 -19.14 7.71
CA ILE A 265 -20.89 -18.77 6.67
C ILE A 265 -20.41 -17.52 5.89
N GLU A 266 -19.93 -16.50 6.60
CA GLU A 266 -19.55 -15.21 6.01
C GLU A 266 -18.16 -15.25 5.34
N ASN A 267 -17.25 -16.07 5.85
CA ASN A 267 -15.85 -16.17 5.42
C ASN A 267 -15.48 -17.63 5.06
N PRO A 268 -16.17 -18.25 4.09
CA PRO A 268 -15.94 -19.65 3.76
C PRO A 268 -14.50 -19.89 3.28
N GLY A 269 -13.83 -20.86 3.88
CA GLY A 269 -12.46 -21.26 3.54
C GLY A 269 -11.36 -20.49 4.27
N TYR A 270 -11.69 -19.54 5.15
CA TYR A 270 -10.73 -18.87 6.02
C TYR A 270 -10.76 -19.47 7.43
N PRO A 271 -9.62 -19.43 8.16
CA PRO A 271 -9.58 -19.95 9.52
C PRO A 271 -10.44 -19.08 10.41
N PHE A 272 -10.90 -19.67 11.51
CA PHE A 272 -11.58 -18.93 12.56
C PHE A 272 -10.56 -18.06 13.32
N PRO A 273 -10.84 -16.77 13.58
CA PRO A 273 -10.01 -15.90 14.39
C PRO A 273 -9.76 -16.49 15.78
N ASN A 274 -8.60 -16.20 16.37
CA ASN A 274 -8.31 -16.69 17.70
C ASN A 274 -9.05 -15.84 18.74
N THR A 275 -10.14 -16.38 19.29
CA THR A 275 -10.95 -15.70 20.31
C THR A 275 -10.26 -15.57 21.67
N GLU A 276 -9.12 -16.23 21.89
CA GLU A 276 -8.28 -16.02 23.07
C GLU A 276 -7.41 -14.77 22.95
N LEU A 277 -7.21 -14.29 21.71
CA LEU A 277 -6.49 -13.05 21.44
C LEU A 277 -7.49 -11.90 21.28
N ALA A 278 -7.10 -10.72 21.78
CA ALA A 278 -7.90 -9.54 21.58
C ALA A 278 -7.95 -9.16 20.08
N PRO A 279 -9.11 -8.75 19.56
CA PRO A 279 -9.21 -8.23 18.21
C PRO A 279 -8.54 -6.86 18.10
N LEU A 280 -8.06 -6.54 16.90
CA LEU A 280 -7.52 -5.22 16.59
C LEU A 280 -8.61 -4.15 16.69
N ALA A 281 -8.22 -2.93 17.05
CA ALA A 281 -9.13 -1.81 17.25
C ALA A 281 -9.96 -1.48 15.99
N ALA A 282 -11.27 -1.28 16.16
CA ALA A 282 -12.20 -1.08 15.05
C ALA A 282 -11.90 0.19 14.24
N ARG A 283 -12.33 0.23 12.97
CA ARG A 283 -12.09 1.35 12.04
C ARG A 283 -12.45 2.70 12.64
N GLU A 284 -13.60 2.73 13.29
CA GLU A 284 -14.28 3.91 13.76
C GLU A 284 -13.43 4.64 14.80
N LEU A 285 -12.59 3.91 15.56
CA LEU A 285 -11.64 4.50 16.50
C LEU A 285 -10.65 5.43 15.79
N TRP A 286 -10.23 5.07 14.58
CA TRP A 286 -9.18 5.79 13.85
C TRP A 286 -9.69 7.00 13.07
N THR A 287 -11.00 7.24 13.07
CA THR A 287 -11.57 8.42 12.41
C THR A 287 -11.31 9.71 13.17
N THR A 288 -11.05 9.63 14.48
CA THR A 288 -10.75 10.77 15.34
C THR A 288 -9.26 10.75 15.73
N PRO A 289 -8.54 11.89 15.63
CA PRO A 289 -7.18 11.97 16.13
C PRO A 289 -7.10 11.61 17.62
N CYS A 290 -6.05 10.89 18.01
CA CYS A 290 -5.80 10.50 19.39
C CYS A 290 -4.66 11.37 19.95
N PRO A 291 -4.92 12.32 20.87
CA PRO A 291 -3.88 13.20 21.40
C PRO A 291 -2.70 12.44 22.04
N PRO A 292 -2.92 11.38 22.86
CA PRO A 292 -1.82 10.55 23.38
C PRO A 292 -0.94 9.93 22.28
N CYS A 293 -1.52 9.49 21.16
CA CYS A 293 -0.72 9.00 20.02
C CYS A 293 0.12 10.09 19.39
N ILE A 294 -0.45 11.28 19.20
CA ILE A 294 0.26 12.40 18.61
C ILE A 294 1.43 12.79 19.52
N GLU A 295 1.19 12.92 20.82
CA GLU A 295 2.21 13.28 21.80
C GLU A 295 3.32 12.22 21.85
N ARG A 296 2.96 10.93 21.90
CA ARG A 296 3.91 9.84 22.07
C ARG A 296 4.71 9.53 20.80
N TRP A 297 4.06 9.50 19.64
CA TRP A 297 4.65 8.91 18.43
C TRP A 297 4.97 9.92 17.32
N SER A 298 4.42 11.14 17.32
CA SER A 298 4.66 12.09 16.22
C SER A 298 6.15 12.32 15.95
N LYS A 299 6.92 12.61 17.01
CA LYS A 299 8.34 12.92 16.91
C LYS A 299 9.20 11.71 16.58
N THR A 300 8.90 10.54 17.16
CA THR A 300 9.71 9.33 16.93
C THR A 300 9.45 8.76 15.54
N SER A 301 8.18 8.65 15.13
CA SER A 301 7.80 8.27 13.76
C SER A 301 8.38 9.22 12.72
N GLU A 302 8.31 10.54 12.92
CA GLU A 302 8.94 11.51 12.02
C GLU A 302 10.47 11.31 11.93
N GLY A 303 11.13 11.02 13.06
CA GLY A 303 12.56 10.73 13.10
C GLY A 303 12.93 9.45 12.34
N ALA A 304 12.15 8.39 12.51
CA ALA A 304 12.29 7.13 11.80
C ALA A 304 12.05 7.29 10.29
N GLU A 305 10.95 7.94 9.90
CA GLU A 305 10.63 8.25 8.50
C GLU A 305 11.73 9.09 7.83
N ARG A 306 12.20 10.15 8.50
CA ARG A 306 13.30 10.98 8.00
C ARG A 306 14.57 10.15 7.79
N SER A 307 14.92 9.32 8.75
CA SER A 307 16.12 8.48 8.69
C SER A 307 16.02 7.48 7.54
N ALA A 308 14.86 6.83 7.38
CA ALA A 308 14.58 5.93 6.28
C ALA A 308 14.66 6.63 4.91
N ALA A 309 13.99 7.78 4.75
CA ALA A 309 14.04 8.56 3.51
C ALA A 309 15.47 8.99 3.16
N SER A 310 16.24 9.38 4.17
CA SER A 310 17.63 9.84 3.99
C SER A 310 18.56 8.70 3.57
N LEU A 311 18.41 7.52 4.17
CA LEU A 311 19.18 6.33 3.79
C LEU A 311 18.80 5.83 2.38
N LEU A 312 17.51 5.81 2.05
CA LEU A 312 17.04 5.50 0.69
C LEU A 312 17.60 6.48 -0.34
N ALA A 313 17.59 7.78 -0.02
CA ALA A 313 18.19 8.80 -0.87
C ALA A 313 19.71 8.63 -1.02
N ALA A 314 20.41 8.15 0.00
CA ALA A 314 21.84 7.90 -0.09
C ALA A 314 22.15 6.76 -1.06
N GLU A 315 21.38 5.69 -0.98
CA GLU A 315 21.62 4.46 -1.71
C GLU A 315 21.03 4.43 -3.12
N ILE A 316 19.99 5.24 -3.39
CA ILE A 316 19.31 5.29 -4.69
C ILE A 316 19.41 6.73 -5.27
N PRO A 317 20.42 7.01 -6.12
CA PRO A 317 20.72 8.36 -6.60
C PRO A 317 19.57 9.06 -7.33
N SER A 318 18.71 8.30 -8.01
CA SER A 318 17.60 8.81 -8.82
C SER A 318 16.39 9.28 -8.02
N LEU A 319 16.30 8.95 -6.72
CA LEU A 319 15.14 9.32 -5.90
C LEU A 319 15.04 10.84 -5.70
N GLU A 320 13.85 11.37 -5.99
CA GLU A 320 13.44 12.75 -5.83
C GLU A 320 12.38 12.89 -4.72
N LEU A 321 11.59 11.83 -4.48
CA LEU A 321 10.53 11.80 -3.48
C LEU A 321 10.40 10.40 -2.85
N VAL A 322 10.35 10.36 -1.52
CA VAL A 322 9.99 9.16 -0.75
C VAL A 322 8.77 9.48 0.10
N SER A 323 7.84 8.54 0.22
CA SER A 323 6.67 8.73 1.08
C SER A 323 6.30 7.49 1.87
N PHE A 324 5.81 7.69 3.08
CA PHE A 324 5.43 6.65 4.03
C PHE A 324 3.97 6.79 4.47
N GLY A 325 3.40 5.75 5.07
CA GLY A 325 2.14 5.89 5.80
C GLY A 325 2.33 6.77 7.04
N SER A 326 1.57 7.86 7.18
CA SER A 326 1.65 8.72 8.36
C SER A 326 0.62 8.31 9.40
N PHE A 327 1.09 7.84 10.55
CA PHE A 327 0.22 7.35 11.63
C PHE A 327 -0.54 8.48 12.33
N VAL A 328 0.02 9.68 12.34
CA VAL A 328 -0.56 10.87 12.97
C VAL A 328 -1.39 11.72 12.00
N ALA A 329 -1.40 11.36 10.72
CA ALA A 329 -2.25 12.03 9.73
C ALA A 329 -3.74 11.78 9.98
N GLU A 330 -4.57 12.67 9.43
CA GLU A 330 -6.02 12.52 9.45
C GLU A 330 -6.42 11.16 8.87
N HIS A 331 -7.22 10.41 9.64
CA HIS A 331 -7.64 9.04 9.35
C HIS A 331 -6.50 8.04 9.08
N ARG A 332 -5.23 8.43 9.30
CA ARG A 332 -4.02 7.64 9.04
C ARG A 332 -3.88 7.23 7.58
N ARG A 333 -4.44 8.03 6.67
CA ARG A 333 -4.52 7.72 5.22
C ARG A 333 -3.61 8.59 4.39
N THR A 334 -3.35 9.80 4.85
CA THR A 334 -2.48 10.72 4.12
C THR A 334 -1.03 10.29 4.35
N PRO A 335 -0.23 10.15 3.29
CA PRO A 335 1.17 9.83 3.46
C PRO A 335 1.97 10.99 4.03
N SER A 336 3.09 10.70 4.68
CA SER A 336 4.17 11.66 4.85
C SER A 336 5.04 11.63 3.60
N GLU A 337 5.48 12.80 3.12
CA GLU A 337 6.21 12.94 1.86
C GLU A 337 7.51 13.72 2.05
N TRP A 338 8.63 13.08 1.72
CA TRP A 338 9.96 13.58 1.95
C TRP A 338 10.61 13.91 0.61
N SER A 339 10.66 15.19 0.26
CA SER A 339 11.34 15.64 -0.95
C SER A 339 12.85 15.56 -0.76
N ILE A 340 13.55 15.00 -1.74
CA ILE A 340 14.99 14.80 -1.72
C ILE A 340 15.67 15.87 -2.57
N GLY A 341 16.66 16.55 -2.00
CA GLY A 341 17.57 17.40 -2.73
C GLY A 341 19.01 16.94 -2.52
N ARG A 342 19.82 17.04 -3.58
CA ARG A 342 21.26 16.79 -3.52
C ARG A 342 22.02 18.09 -3.71
N ILE A 343 23.07 18.28 -2.92
CA ILE A 343 24.01 19.38 -3.09
C ILE A 343 25.38 18.74 -3.27
N HIS A 344 26.00 19.00 -4.41
CA HIS A 344 27.39 18.62 -4.66
C HIS A 344 28.26 19.72 -4.06
N ALA A 345 29.00 19.41 -3.00
CA ALA A 345 30.02 20.32 -2.52
C ALA A 345 31.27 20.23 -3.39
N ALA A 346 32.07 21.29 -3.36
CA ALA A 346 33.39 21.29 -3.98
C ALA A 346 34.20 20.08 -3.49
N PRO A 347 35.08 19.50 -4.33
CA PRO A 347 35.93 18.40 -3.91
C PRO A 347 36.69 18.80 -2.65
N SER A 348 36.75 17.94 -1.64
CA SER A 348 37.63 18.21 -0.50
C SER A 348 39.10 18.14 -0.90
N PRO A 349 40.02 18.64 -0.05
CA PRO A 349 41.46 18.61 -0.34
C PRO A 349 42.04 17.21 -0.64
N ASP A 350 41.30 16.15 -0.30
CA ASP A 350 41.59 14.74 -0.59
C ASP A 350 41.08 14.26 -1.96
N GLY A 351 40.41 15.12 -2.75
CA GLY A 351 39.88 14.81 -4.08
C GLY A 351 38.53 14.10 -4.10
N ASN A 352 37.89 13.89 -2.93
CA ASN A 352 36.61 13.19 -2.84
C ASN A 352 35.43 14.11 -3.14
N GLU A 353 34.47 13.61 -3.92
CA GLU A 353 33.16 14.25 -4.11
C GLU A 353 32.35 14.13 -2.82
N ARG A 354 31.85 15.26 -2.32
CA ARG A 354 30.97 15.31 -1.15
C ARG A 354 29.56 15.56 -1.62
N VAL A 355 28.72 14.55 -1.50
CA VAL A 355 27.29 14.67 -1.76
C VAL A 355 26.57 14.85 -0.44
N TRP A 356 25.74 15.89 -0.37
CA TRP A 356 24.87 16.17 0.76
C TRP A 356 23.43 15.88 0.38
N ILE A 357 22.71 15.24 1.29
CA ILE A 357 21.30 14.89 1.11
C ILE A 357 20.47 15.73 2.07
N ARG A 358 19.52 16.48 1.50
CA ARG A 358 18.48 17.18 2.26
C ARG A 358 17.13 16.51 2.04
N THR A 359 16.44 16.22 3.13
CA THR A 359 15.04 15.79 3.12
C THR A 359 14.15 16.89 3.67
N LYS A 360 13.07 17.24 2.96
CA LYS A 360 12.08 18.24 3.42
C LYS A 360 10.74 17.56 3.71
N HIS A 361 10.20 17.79 4.91
CA HIS A 361 8.84 17.38 5.29
C HIS A 361 7.78 18.21 4.55
N PRO A 362 6.64 17.66 4.11
CA PRO A 362 5.76 18.32 3.15
C PRO A 362 4.84 19.35 3.81
N TYR A 363 4.53 19.16 5.10
CA TYR A 363 3.70 20.07 5.89
C TYR A 363 4.52 21.10 6.68
N ALA A 364 5.85 21.10 6.52
CA ALA A 364 6.66 22.16 7.09
C ALA A 364 6.35 23.45 6.29
N PRO A 365 5.79 24.52 6.92
CA PRO A 365 5.69 25.82 6.26
C PRO A 365 7.09 26.17 5.75
N CYS A 366 7.19 26.87 4.61
CA CYS A 366 8.42 27.11 3.83
C CYS A 366 9.66 27.69 4.58
N SER A 367 9.69 27.75 5.91
CA SER A 367 10.89 27.93 6.73
C SER A 367 11.64 26.62 7.03
N SER A 368 12.71 26.42 6.27
CA SER A 368 14.09 26.19 6.73
C SER A 368 14.53 24.96 7.57
N SER A 369 13.72 23.96 7.91
CA SER A 369 14.29 22.72 8.49
C SER A 369 14.84 21.76 7.42
N VAL A 370 15.64 22.29 6.49
CA VAL A 370 16.55 21.45 5.69
C VAL A 370 17.58 20.91 6.66
N ARG A 371 17.49 19.61 6.98
CA ARG A 371 18.50 18.93 7.78
C ARG A 371 19.40 18.13 6.86
N LEU A 372 20.69 18.34 7.07
CA LEU A 372 21.71 17.49 6.53
C LEU A 372 21.70 16.19 7.34
N MET A 373 21.74 15.05 6.64
CA MET A 373 21.63 13.74 7.31
C MET A 373 22.81 12.82 6.97
N PHE A 374 23.38 12.94 5.77
CA PHE A 374 24.49 12.08 5.34
C PHE A 374 25.51 12.86 4.50
N GLU A 375 26.78 12.48 4.68
CA GLU A 375 27.93 12.88 3.87
C GLU A 375 28.58 11.63 3.27
N GLN A 376 28.92 11.68 1.99
CA GLN A 376 29.70 10.61 1.37
C GLN A 376 31.18 10.75 1.74
N SER A 377 31.74 9.73 2.37
CA SER A 377 33.17 9.61 2.67
C SER A 377 33.73 8.37 1.97
N GLY A 378 34.37 8.58 0.82
CA GLY A 378 34.80 7.49 -0.07
C GLY A 378 33.62 6.75 -0.69
N SER A 379 33.53 5.43 -0.49
CA SER A 379 32.43 4.59 -0.99
C SER A 379 31.27 4.43 0.00
N SER A 380 31.32 5.10 1.14
CA SER A 380 30.38 4.91 2.26
C SER A 380 29.69 6.21 2.65
N TRP A 381 28.44 6.09 3.09
CA TRP A 381 27.67 7.20 3.64
C TRP A 381 27.81 7.24 5.15
N VAL A 382 28.15 8.41 5.70
CA VAL A 382 28.27 8.65 7.14
C VAL A 382 27.15 9.57 7.57
N HIS A 383 26.43 9.19 8.64
CA HIS A 383 25.40 10.04 9.22
C HIS A 383 26.04 11.30 9.82
N VAL A 384 25.49 12.46 9.49
CA VAL A 384 25.94 13.75 10.02
C VAL A 384 24.85 14.28 10.92
N ASP A 385 25.04 14.15 12.24
CA ASP A 385 24.10 14.66 13.25
C ASP A 385 24.11 16.20 13.34
#